data_AF-A0A815Q5F8-F1
#
_entry.id   AF-A0A815Q5F8-F1
#
_cell.length_a   1.000
_cell.length_b   1.000
_cell.length_c   1.000
_cell.angle_alpha   90.00
_cell.angle_beta   90.00
_cell.angle_gamma   90.00
#
_symmetry.space_group_name_H-M   'P 1'
#
loop_
_entity.id
_entity.type
_entity.pdbx_description
1 polymer ?
#
loop_
_entity_poly.entity_id
_entity_poly.type
_entity_poly.pdbx_seq_one_letter_code
_entity_poly.pdbx_strand_id
1 'polypeptide(L)'
;MNISNNNYSNIFDLPNEILFIIIKKLNISDVIYSLVDVSERFGRLLFDPFYIQNLNITLKTMKPFCHRTFSIHEQVLSNICENILPNIHDQVKQLAIEEHSIERIFIYNYSQLYSLSLVNFKEEILFQYLTDYSVLRNLLTHQITHLHIDIQTDKIPKILSKISSNILILILSLCQRLIKLNFSQVFSYRNSFIPICKLPKTCFTYSTLIELKINVATVNDCLRLLNRRFDSLSKLTINVRNIKYERKQINNKTKLPKLKYFSLASFDMIQNFDDYIIPLLRRMINLEELILFLSVERVDSTVIDDIELYDQVLVHMSHLNKFVFSIHTDVFFENNEIDVPSNEDIQNSFIGREYGEVGSYVHLDPSTITGFKQSKDVVMSHVYSLPYQFESFLHLNSSFQDMAYKCCSTDRETLYGTFIDEVINMRCLMRGTSKSSCRRIIDKMNLIGQAVDPKYFNILSDIRRKKWKK
;
A
#
# COMPACT_ATOMS: atom_id res chain seq x y z
N MET A 1 -43.20 24.22 28.67
CA MET A 1 -42.04 24.86 28.00
C MET A 1 -41.69 24.00 26.79
N ASN A 2 -42.03 24.48 25.58
CA ASN A 2 -41.69 23.82 24.31
C ASN A 2 -40.37 24.40 23.80
N ILE A 3 -39.33 23.57 23.74
CA ILE A 3 -38.12 23.85 22.96
C ILE A 3 -38.25 23.01 21.69
N SER A 4 -38.76 23.62 20.62
CA SER A 4 -38.77 23.02 19.28
C SER A 4 -38.31 24.04 18.25
N ASN A 5 -37.04 24.47 18.37
CA ASN A 5 -36.32 25.14 17.30
C ASN A 5 -35.10 24.28 16.94
N ASN A 6 -35.35 23.17 16.24
CA ASN A 6 -34.30 22.49 15.52
C ASN A 6 -34.02 23.27 14.24
N ASN A 7 -33.24 24.36 14.36
CA ASN A 7 -32.59 25.01 13.24
C ASN A 7 -31.50 24.06 12.72
N TYR A 8 -31.87 23.05 11.95
CA TYR A 8 -30.91 22.32 11.15
C TYR A 8 -30.39 23.28 10.09
N SER A 9 -29.12 23.67 10.19
CA SER A 9 -28.44 24.45 9.16
C SER A 9 -28.52 23.68 7.84
N ASN A 10 -29.08 24.29 6.81
CA ASN A 10 -29.20 23.64 5.51
C ASN A 10 -27.82 23.63 4.84
N ILE A 11 -27.44 22.53 4.20
CA ILE A 11 -26.18 22.45 3.44
C ILE A 11 -26.13 23.52 2.34
N PHE A 12 -27.30 23.90 1.80
CA PHE A 12 -27.44 24.99 0.83
C PHE A 12 -27.10 26.37 1.38
N ASP A 13 -27.02 26.55 2.71
CA ASP A 13 -26.65 27.83 3.33
C ASP A 13 -25.13 27.98 3.48
N LEU A 14 -24.35 26.89 3.28
CA LEU A 14 -22.89 26.95 3.39
C LEU A 14 -22.29 27.76 2.23
N PRO A 15 -21.17 28.48 2.43
CA PRO A 15 -20.42 29.13 1.35
C PRO A 15 -19.86 28.13 0.31
N ASN A 16 -19.62 28.60 -0.92
CA ASN A 16 -19.13 27.76 -2.02
C ASN A 16 -17.79 27.09 -1.70
N GLU A 17 -16.91 27.80 -0.99
CA GLU A 17 -15.59 27.35 -0.59
C GLU A 17 -15.68 26.15 0.35
N ILE A 18 -16.63 26.19 1.30
CA ILE A 18 -16.86 25.09 2.24
C ILE A 18 -17.47 23.90 1.51
N LEU A 19 -18.46 24.13 0.64
CA LEU A 19 -19.05 23.08 -0.19
C LEU A 19 -18.00 22.42 -1.09
N PHE A 20 -17.10 23.20 -1.68
CA PHE A 20 -16.02 22.70 -2.51
C PHE A 20 -15.04 21.82 -1.71
N ILE A 21 -14.67 22.24 -0.49
CA ILE A 21 -13.83 21.42 0.41
C ILE A 21 -14.53 20.10 0.75
N ILE A 22 -15.82 20.13 1.06
CA ILE A 22 -16.62 18.92 1.36
C ILE A 22 -16.66 18.01 0.13
N ILE A 23 -17.04 18.53 -1.02
CA ILE A 23 -17.14 17.78 -2.28
C ILE A 23 -15.79 17.15 -2.66
N LYS A 24 -14.68 17.89 -2.51
CA LYS A 24 -13.32 17.40 -2.77
C LYS A 24 -12.91 16.21 -1.88
N LYS A 25 -13.57 16.01 -0.74
CA LYS A 25 -13.32 14.88 0.16
C LYS A 25 -14.18 13.66 -0.18
N LEU A 26 -15.24 13.83 -0.96
CA LEU A 26 -16.14 12.75 -1.37
C LEU A 26 -15.62 12.06 -2.64
N ASN A 27 -16.13 10.84 -2.92
CA ASN A 27 -15.85 10.17 -4.17
C ASN A 27 -16.57 10.88 -5.31
N ILE A 28 -15.83 11.30 -6.34
CA ILE A 28 -16.37 12.04 -7.46
C ILE A 28 -17.48 11.30 -8.19
N SER A 29 -17.45 9.96 -8.29
CA SER A 29 -18.55 9.19 -8.87
C SER A 29 -19.86 9.39 -8.11
N ASP A 30 -19.78 9.38 -6.77
CA ASP A 30 -20.95 9.46 -5.89
C ASP A 30 -21.50 10.87 -5.87
N VAL A 31 -20.60 11.86 -5.84
CA VAL A 31 -20.96 13.28 -5.90
C VAL A 31 -21.64 13.60 -7.23
N ILE A 32 -21.01 13.21 -8.34
CA ILE A 32 -21.53 13.45 -9.68
C ILE A 32 -22.91 12.81 -9.83
N TYR A 33 -23.04 11.55 -9.44
CA TYR A 33 -24.32 10.85 -9.53
C TYR A 33 -25.41 11.50 -8.67
N SER A 34 -25.05 11.92 -7.46
CA SER A 34 -26.03 12.37 -6.47
C SER A 34 -26.39 13.84 -6.58
N LEU A 35 -25.54 14.69 -7.18
CA LEU A 35 -25.68 16.15 -7.09
C LEU A 35 -25.83 16.89 -8.43
N VAL A 36 -25.56 16.27 -9.58
CA VAL A 36 -25.52 16.96 -10.89
C VAL A 36 -26.83 17.69 -11.24
N ASP A 37 -27.97 17.18 -10.80
CA ASP A 37 -29.29 17.78 -11.06
C ASP A 37 -30.02 18.27 -9.80
N VAL A 38 -29.35 18.26 -8.64
CA VAL A 38 -29.99 18.64 -7.37
C VAL A 38 -30.16 20.16 -7.28
N SER A 39 -29.19 20.92 -7.76
CA SER A 39 -29.31 22.38 -7.88
C SER A 39 -28.29 22.93 -8.88
N GLU A 40 -28.65 24.02 -9.54
CA GLU A 40 -27.74 24.76 -10.43
C GLU A 40 -26.43 25.13 -9.73
N ARG A 41 -26.51 25.48 -8.43
CA ARG A 41 -25.34 25.81 -7.61
C ARG A 41 -24.37 24.65 -7.50
N PHE A 42 -24.87 23.44 -7.21
CA PHE A 42 -24.03 22.24 -7.19
C PHE A 42 -23.49 21.91 -8.58
N GLY A 43 -24.31 22.03 -9.63
CA GLY A 43 -23.84 21.88 -11.01
C GLY A 43 -22.62 22.76 -11.30
N ARG A 44 -22.70 24.07 -11.00
CA ARG A 44 -21.56 24.99 -11.19
C ARG A 44 -20.31 24.58 -10.39
N LEU A 45 -20.47 24.07 -9.17
CA LEU A 45 -19.34 23.60 -8.35
C LEU A 45 -18.72 22.31 -8.89
N LEU A 46 -19.53 21.39 -9.43
CA LEU A 46 -19.05 20.13 -10.02
C LEU A 46 -18.36 20.35 -11.35
N PHE A 47 -18.81 21.37 -12.08
CA PHE A 47 -18.20 21.80 -13.34
C PHE A 47 -17.05 22.80 -13.15
N ASP A 48 -16.61 23.02 -11.91
CA ASP A 48 -15.46 23.87 -11.65
C ASP A 48 -14.16 23.21 -12.18
N PRO A 49 -13.35 23.93 -12.97
CA PRO A 49 -12.12 23.40 -13.54
C PRO A 49 -11.13 22.84 -12.51
N PHE A 50 -11.11 23.34 -11.27
CA PHE A 50 -10.23 22.81 -10.22
C PHE A 50 -10.67 21.42 -9.74
N TYR A 51 -11.96 21.11 -9.83
CA TYR A 51 -12.49 19.80 -9.44
C TYR A 51 -12.35 18.78 -10.59
N ILE A 52 -12.71 19.17 -11.82
CA ILE A 52 -12.71 18.30 -13.00
C ILE A 52 -11.32 17.81 -13.40
N GLN A 53 -10.27 18.58 -13.13
CA GLN A 53 -8.91 18.23 -13.56
C GLN A 53 -8.48 16.83 -13.13
N ASN A 54 -9.03 16.32 -12.02
CA ASN A 54 -8.75 14.98 -11.51
C ASN A 54 -10.03 14.14 -11.46
N LEU A 55 -10.33 13.46 -12.56
CA LEU A 55 -11.50 12.63 -12.69
C LEU A 55 -11.19 11.18 -12.31
N ASN A 56 -11.85 10.67 -11.27
CA ASN A 56 -11.69 9.30 -10.79
C ASN A 56 -12.99 8.52 -10.98
N ILE A 57 -13.09 7.78 -12.09
CA ILE A 57 -14.19 6.88 -12.43
C ILE A 57 -13.77 5.46 -12.02
N THR A 58 -13.23 5.34 -10.80
CA THR A 58 -13.03 4.06 -10.13
C THR A 58 -13.87 4.05 -8.87
N LEU A 59 -14.37 2.89 -8.48
CA LEU A 59 -15.12 2.80 -7.24
C LEU A 59 -14.10 2.67 -6.10
N LYS A 60 -14.14 3.61 -5.13
CA LYS A 60 -13.39 3.42 -3.90
C LYS A 60 -13.97 2.20 -3.18
N THR A 61 -13.23 1.10 -3.21
CA THR A 61 -13.50 -0.03 -2.32
C THR A 61 -13.45 0.47 -0.88
N MET A 62 -14.57 0.39 -0.15
CA MET A 62 -14.51 0.31 1.30
C MET A 62 -13.75 -0.98 1.64
N LYS A 63 -12.44 -0.89 1.84
CA LYS A 63 -11.66 -1.98 2.43
C LYS A 63 -12.04 -2.04 3.92
N PRO A 64 -12.32 -3.25 4.45
CA PRO A 64 -11.13 -3.91 4.99
C PRO A 64 -10.98 -5.42 4.70
N PHE A 65 -12.02 -6.23 4.43
CA PHE A 65 -11.81 -7.71 4.42
C PHE A 65 -12.58 -8.53 3.37
N CYS A 66 -13.33 -7.89 2.48
CA CYS A 66 -13.96 -8.58 1.36
C CYS A 66 -13.42 -8.00 0.06
N HIS A 67 -12.68 -8.80 -0.72
CA HIS A 67 -12.19 -8.46 -2.07
C HIS A 67 -13.30 -8.21 -3.11
N ARG A 68 -14.51 -7.82 -2.69
CA ARG A 68 -15.57 -7.43 -3.60
C ARG A 68 -15.29 -6.01 -4.05
N THR A 69 -14.58 -5.88 -5.15
CA THR A 69 -14.64 -4.67 -5.97
C THR A 69 -16.06 -4.57 -6.51
N PHE A 70 -16.81 -3.57 -6.08
CA PHE A 70 -18.03 -3.19 -6.75
C PHE A 70 -17.63 -2.27 -7.90
N SER A 71 -18.04 -2.61 -9.12
CA SER A 71 -17.91 -1.71 -10.25
C SER A 71 -18.89 -0.55 -10.11
N ILE A 72 -18.60 0.58 -10.74
CA ILE A 72 -19.57 1.67 -10.88
C ILE A 72 -20.83 1.11 -11.54
N HIS A 73 -21.98 1.43 -10.96
CA HIS A 73 -23.25 0.94 -11.48
C HIS A 73 -23.44 1.46 -12.93
N GLU A 74 -23.82 0.59 -13.86
CA GLU A 74 -23.88 0.92 -15.30
C GLU A 74 -24.69 2.19 -15.60
N GLN A 75 -25.81 2.40 -14.89
CA GLN A 75 -26.62 3.62 -15.05
C GLN A 75 -25.86 4.90 -14.66
N VAL A 76 -25.01 4.83 -13.63
CA VAL A 76 -24.16 5.94 -13.20
C VAL A 76 -23.12 6.23 -14.27
N LEU A 77 -22.46 5.18 -14.76
CA LEU A 77 -21.47 5.28 -15.83
C LEU A 77 -22.08 5.86 -17.11
N SER A 78 -23.30 5.42 -17.49
CA SER A 78 -24.02 5.99 -18.63
C SER A 78 -24.29 7.47 -18.46
N ASN A 79 -24.80 7.88 -17.30
CA ASN A 79 -25.05 9.29 -17.03
C ASN A 79 -23.78 10.14 -17.12
N ILE A 80 -22.67 9.65 -16.56
CA ILE A 80 -21.36 10.33 -16.64
C ILE A 80 -20.92 10.46 -18.11
N CYS A 81 -20.98 9.37 -18.86
CA CYS A 81 -20.54 9.34 -20.24
C CYS A 81 -21.43 10.20 -21.14
N GLU A 82 -22.74 10.22 -20.96
CA GLU A 82 -23.67 10.90 -21.87
C GLU A 82 -23.86 12.38 -21.54
N ASN A 83 -23.91 12.73 -20.24
CA ASN A 83 -24.32 14.08 -19.83
C ASN A 83 -23.17 14.95 -19.31
N ILE A 84 -22.05 14.34 -18.91
CA ILE A 84 -21.00 15.04 -18.16
C ILE A 84 -19.72 15.12 -18.97
N LEU A 85 -19.17 13.97 -19.40
CA LEU A 85 -17.93 13.91 -20.17
C LEU A 85 -17.91 14.83 -21.40
N PRO A 86 -18.98 14.95 -22.22
CA PRO A 86 -19.00 15.87 -23.36
C PRO A 86 -18.64 17.31 -22.99
N ASN A 87 -19.00 17.74 -21.79
CA ASN A 87 -18.81 19.11 -21.32
C ASN A 87 -17.45 19.34 -20.65
N ILE A 88 -16.75 18.28 -20.22
CA ILE A 88 -15.61 18.41 -19.31
C ILE A 88 -14.33 17.74 -19.81
N HIS A 89 -14.41 16.84 -20.79
CA HIS A 89 -13.28 15.97 -21.19
C HIS A 89 -12.01 16.74 -21.56
N ASP A 90 -12.11 17.90 -22.22
CA ASP A 90 -10.96 18.74 -22.58
C ASP A 90 -10.24 19.37 -21.38
N GLN A 91 -10.87 19.40 -20.21
CA GLN A 91 -10.31 19.97 -18.97
C GLN A 91 -9.71 18.89 -18.06
N VAL A 92 -9.96 17.61 -18.35
CA VAL A 92 -9.46 16.49 -17.54
C VAL A 92 -7.97 16.31 -17.80
N LYS A 93 -7.18 16.40 -16.73
CA LYS A 93 -5.72 16.28 -16.76
C LYS A 93 -5.23 14.95 -16.18
N GLN A 94 -5.99 14.41 -15.23
CA GLN A 94 -5.75 13.12 -14.60
C GLN A 94 -7.03 12.31 -14.65
N LEU A 95 -6.93 11.08 -15.14
CA LEU A 95 -8.06 10.18 -15.29
C LEU A 95 -7.73 8.85 -14.61
N ALA A 96 -8.64 8.35 -13.78
CA ALA A 96 -8.59 7.00 -13.23
C ALA A 96 -9.83 6.23 -13.66
N ILE A 97 -9.65 5.03 -14.20
CA ILE A 97 -10.72 4.21 -14.79
C ILE A 97 -10.54 2.73 -14.48
N GLU A 98 -11.64 1.99 -14.55
CA GLU A 98 -11.68 0.54 -14.44
C GLU A 98 -11.91 -0.14 -15.80
N GLU A 99 -11.61 -1.43 -15.87
CA GLU A 99 -11.68 -2.26 -17.07
C GLU A 99 -12.96 -2.07 -17.90
N HIS A 100 -14.14 -2.20 -17.28
CA HIS A 100 -15.43 -2.15 -17.95
C HIS A 100 -15.82 -0.76 -18.48
N SER A 101 -15.11 0.29 -18.07
CA SER A 101 -15.43 1.67 -18.40
C SER A 101 -14.60 2.24 -19.56
N ILE A 102 -13.51 1.56 -19.93
CA ILE A 102 -12.48 2.08 -20.82
C ILE A 102 -13.01 2.47 -22.20
N GLU A 103 -13.80 1.61 -22.82
CA GLU A 103 -14.32 1.83 -24.18
C GLU A 103 -15.32 2.98 -24.23
N ARG A 104 -16.10 3.19 -23.16
CA ARG A 104 -17.10 4.26 -23.10
C ARG A 104 -16.45 5.61 -22.82
N ILE A 105 -15.43 5.62 -21.97
CA ILE A 105 -14.75 6.85 -21.54
C ILE A 105 -13.80 7.36 -22.63
N PHE A 106 -13.09 6.48 -23.34
CA PHE A 106 -12.15 6.87 -24.39
C PHE A 106 -12.76 7.14 -25.76
N ILE A 107 -14.09 7.25 -25.87
CA ILE A 107 -14.75 7.84 -27.06
C ILE A 107 -14.39 9.34 -27.17
N TYR A 108 -14.12 9.99 -26.04
CA TYR A 108 -13.78 11.40 -25.95
C TYR A 108 -12.28 11.65 -26.14
N ASN A 109 -11.94 12.81 -26.72
CA ASN A 109 -10.55 13.21 -26.94
C ASN A 109 -10.01 14.05 -25.78
N TYR A 110 -9.21 13.45 -24.90
CA TYR A 110 -8.67 14.15 -23.73
C TYR A 110 -7.40 14.93 -24.06
N SER A 111 -7.54 16.10 -24.67
CA SER A 111 -6.42 16.91 -25.18
C SER A 111 -5.38 17.32 -24.12
N GLN A 112 -5.77 17.41 -22.84
CA GLN A 112 -4.91 17.81 -21.72
C GLN A 112 -4.48 16.66 -20.80
N LEU A 113 -4.84 15.41 -21.13
CA LEU A 113 -4.58 14.27 -20.25
C LEU A 113 -3.11 13.91 -20.22
N TYR A 114 -2.46 14.08 -19.06
CA TYR A 114 -1.06 13.70 -18.87
C TYR A 114 -0.88 12.56 -17.86
N SER A 115 -1.91 12.27 -17.06
CA SER A 115 -1.88 11.22 -16.03
C SER A 115 -3.03 10.25 -16.19
N LEU A 116 -2.72 8.95 -16.28
CA LEU A 116 -3.71 7.89 -16.43
C LEU A 116 -3.53 6.83 -15.34
N SER A 117 -4.61 6.43 -14.69
CA SER A 117 -4.66 5.29 -13.77
C SER A 117 -5.61 4.22 -14.30
N LEU A 118 -5.07 3.05 -14.63
CA LEU A 118 -5.83 1.87 -15.03
C LEU A 118 -5.93 0.95 -13.83
N VAL A 119 -7.09 0.95 -13.16
CA VAL A 119 -7.27 0.30 -11.86
C VAL A 119 -8.11 -0.96 -12.01
N ASN A 120 -7.75 -2.01 -11.27
CA ASN A 120 -8.49 -3.27 -11.23
C ASN A 120 -8.63 -3.97 -12.59
N PHE A 121 -7.62 -3.88 -13.46
CA PHE A 121 -7.67 -4.53 -14.77
C PHE A 121 -7.25 -6.00 -14.69
N LYS A 122 -8.00 -6.91 -15.32
CA LYS A 122 -7.49 -8.24 -15.61
C LYS A 122 -6.33 -8.16 -16.58
N GLU A 123 -5.33 -8.97 -16.31
CA GLU A 123 -4.07 -8.95 -17.02
C GLU A 123 -4.20 -9.20 -18.53
N GLU A 124 -4.97 -10.22 -18.93
CA GLU A 124 -5.17 -10.55 -20.34
C GLU A 124 -5.90 -9.42 -21.10
N ILE A 125 -6.85 -8.77 -20.43
CA ILE A 125 -7.67 -7.71 -21.02
C ILE A 125 -6.85 -6.43 -21.14
N LEU A 126 -6.06 -6.06 -20.13
CA LEU A 126 -5.12 -4.94 -20.25
C LEU A 126 -4.11 -5.18 -21.38
N PHE A 127 -3.56 -6.39 -21.48
CA PHE A 127 -2.65 -6.72 -22.57
C PHE A 127 -3.32 -6.51 -23.94
N GLN A 128 -4.55 -7.00 -24.12
CA GLN A 128 -5.33 -6.80 -25.34
C GLN A 128 -5.58 -5.32 -25.65
N TYR A 129 -5.97 -4.51 -24.66
CA TYR A 129 -6.15 -3.07 -24.87
C TYR A 129 -4.84 -2.37 -25.25
N LEU A 130 -3.69 -2.78 -24.69
CA LEU A 130 -2.40 -2.20 -25.05
C LEU A 130 -1.92 -2.59 -26.46
N THR A 131 -2.31 -3.76 -26.96
CA THR A 131 -1.91 -4.21 -28.31
C THR A 131 -2.87 -3.71 -29.39
N ASP A 132 -4.17 -3.82 -29.14
CA ASP A 132 -5.19 -3.75 -30.20
C ASP A 132 -5.98 -2.43 -30.18
N TYR A 133 -6.06 -1.76 -29.02
CA TYR A 133 -6.87 -0.55 -28.87
C TYR A 133 -6.06 0.71 -29.19
N SER A 134 -6.17 1.14 -30.45
CA SER A 134 -5.39 2.24 -31.03
C SER A 134 -5.51 3.56 -30.26
N VAL A 135 -6.68 3.87 -29.69
CA VAL A 135 -6.91 5.09 -28.91
C VAL A 135 -6.04 5.12 -27.66
N LEU A 136 -6.08 4.08 -26.82
CA LEU A 136 -5.23 3.98 -25.63
C LEU A 136 -3.74 4.03 -26.02
N ARG A 137 -3.35 3.30 -27.07
CA ARG A 137 -1.96 3.29 -27.55
C ARG A 137 -1.49 4.69 -27.97
N ASN A 138 -2.33 5.44 -28.69
CA ASN A 138 -2.02 6.81 -29.11
C ASN A 138 -1.87 7.74 -27.91
N LEU A 139 -2.78 7.66 -26.92
CA LEU A 139 -2.69 8.43 -25.68
C LEU A 139 -1.38 8.14 -24.93
N LEU A 140 -1.08 6.86 -24.71
CA LEU A 140 0.13 6.40 -24.02
C LEU A 140 1.41 6.85 -24.71
N THR A 141 1.42 6.86 -26.06
CA THR A 141 2.61 7.20 -26.83
C THR A 141 2.93 8.70 -26.79
N HIS A 142 1.89 9.55 -26.86
CA HIS A 142 2.09 10.98 -27.14
C HIS A 142 1.83 11.90 -25.94
N GLN A 143 0.90 11.54 -25.06
CA GLN A 143 0.37 12.45 -24.04
C GLN A 143 0.73 12.04 -22.62
N ILE A 144 0.67 10.74 -22.31
CA ILE A 144 0.83 10.27 -20.93
C ILE A 144 2.29 10.37 -20.46
N THR A 145 2.46 11.08 -19.34
CA THR A 145 3.75 11.21 -18.63
C THR A 145 3.71 10.53 -17.26
N HIS A 146 2.51 10.32 -16.70
CA HIS A 146 2.29 9.65 -15.42
C HIS A 146 1.32 8.50 -15.62
N LEU A 147 1.76 7.28 -15.32
CA LEU A 147 0.96 6.08 -15.51
C LEU A 147 0.91 5.28 -14.21
N HIS A 148 -0.30 4.96 -13.78
CA HIS A 148 -0.57 4.03 -12.70
C HIS A 148 -1.35 2.86 -13.26
N ILE A 149 -0.89 1.66 -12.99
CA ILE A 149 -1.52 0.42 -13.44
C ILE A 149 -1.64 -0.49 -12.25
N ASP A 150 -2.85 -0.95 -12.01
CA ASP A 150 -3.18 -1.88 -10.96
C ASP A 150 -3.87 -3.11 -11.56
N ILE A 151 -3.12 -4.21 -11.63
CA ILE A 151 -3.57 -5.44 -12.29
C ILE A 151 -4.16 -6.39 -11.27
N GLN A 152 -5.37 -6.89 -11.55
CA GLN A 152 -5.96 -8.02 -10.85
C GLN A 152 -5.51 -9.34 -11.47
N THR A 153 -5.03 -10.25 -10.62
CA THR A 153 -4.57 -11.57 -11.04
C THR A 153 -5.43 -12.66 -10.41
N ASP A 154 -6.43 -13.15 -11.14
CA ASP A 154 -7.40 -14.14 -10.61
C ASP A 154 -6.95 -15.61 -10.73
N LYS A 155 -5.84 -15.89 -11.44
CA LYS A 155 -5.47 -17.25 -11.89
C LYS A 155 -4.07 -17.73 -11.42
N ILE A 156 -3.72 -18.96 -11.80
CA ILE A 156 -2.52 -19.71 -11.37
C ILE A 156 -1.20 -19.03 -11.84
N PRO A 157 -0.11 -19.07 -11.04
CA PRO A 157 0.98 -18.07 -11.11
C PRO A 157 1.93 -18.13 -12.30
N LYS A 158 2.12 -19.32 -12.90
CA LYS A 158 3.24 -19.53 -13.84
C LYS A 158 3.04 -18.80 -15.17
N ILE A 159 1.81 -18.82 -15.71
CA ILE A 159 1.48 -18.18 -16.99
C ILE A 159 1.40 -16.65 -16.84
N LEU A 160 0.85 -16.17 -15.72
CA LEU A 160 0.64 -14.76 -15.42
C LEU A 160 1.95 -13.96 -15.34
N SER A 161 3.01 -14.53 -14.77
CA SER A 161 4.31 -13.84 -14.74
C SER A 161 4.82 -13.36 -16.12
N LYS A 162 4.41 -14.03 -17.21
CA LYS A 162 4.80 -13.67 -18.58
C LYS A 162 3.99 -12.51 -19.13
N ILE A 163 2.67 -12.48 -18.91
CA ILE A 163 1.81 -11.45 -19.48
C ILE A 163 2.13 -10.09 -18.83
N SER A 164 2.36 -10.04 -17.52
CA SER A 164 2.67 -8.80 -16.78
C SER A 164 4.03 -8.26 -17.19
N SER A 165 4.98 -9.16 -17.41
CA SER A 165 6.27 -8.79 -18.01
C SER A 165 6.08 -8.19 -19.40
N ASN A 166 5.23 -8.78 -20.24
CA ASN A 166 4.94 -8.26 -21.58
C ASN A 166 4.19 -6.91 -21.53
N ILE A 167 3.23 -6.74 -20.63
CA ILE A 167 2.54 -5.48 -20.38
C ILE A 167 3.56 -4.40 -20.01
N LEU A 168 4.45 -4.68 -19.06
CA LEU A 168 5.51 -3.75 -18.67
C LEU A 168 6.43 -3.40 -19.85
N ILE A 169 6.83 -4.38 -20.67
CA ILE A 169 7.63 -4.14 -21.89
C ILE A 169 6.86 -3.22 -22.85
N LEU A 170 5.58 -3.51 -23.09
CA LEU A 170 4.74 -2.71 -23.99
C LEU A 170 4.64 -1.28 -23.49
N ILE A 171 4.32 -1.06 -22.22
CA ILE A 171 4.25 0.28 -21.62
C ILE A 171 5.56 1.04 -21.82
N LEU A 172 6.69 0.43 -21.46
CA LEU A 172 7.98 1.10 -21.54
C LEU A 172 8.42 1.38 -22.98
N SER A 173 7.99 0.54 -23.93
CA SER A 173 8.24 0.76 -25.36
C SER A 173 7.31 1.79 -26.01
N LEU A 174 6.06 1.89 -25.54
CA LEU A 174 5.07 2.84 -26.06
C LEU A 174 5.29 4.24 -25.47
N CYS A 175 5.52 4.34 -24.16
CA CYS A 175 5.49 5.60 -23.43
C CYS A 175 6.88 6.24 -23.36
N GLN A 176 7.35 6.82 -24.47
CA GLN A 176 8.69 7.44 -24.54
C GLN A 176 8.86 8.63 -23.59
N ARG A 177 7.76 9.31 -23.24
CA ARG A 177 7.70 10.49 -22.36
C ARG A 177 7.34 10.16 -20.91
N LEU A 178 7.34 8.88 -20.54
CA LEU A 178 6.92 8.43 -19.22
C LEU A 178 7.91 8.87 -18.15
N ILE A 179 7.47 9.77 -17.28
CA ILE A 179 8.25 10.31 -16.14
C ILE A 179 8.01 9.48 -14.89
N LYS A 180 6.75 9.06 -14.65
CA LYS A 180 6.35 8.30 -13.47
C LYS A 180 5.56 7.05 -13.87
N LEU A 181 5.98 5.91 -13.34
CA LEU A 181 5.28 4.64 -13.48
C LEU A 181 5.04 4.02 -12.10
N ASN A 182 3.78 3.78 -11.77
CA ASN A 182 3.40 2.91 -10.68
C ASN A 182 2.74 1.65 -11.27
N PHE A 183 3.45 0.52 -11.17
CA PHE A 183 3.01 -0.76 -11.68
C PHE A 183 2.77 -1.71 -10.51
N SER A 184 1.54 -1.75 -10.04
CA SER A 184 1.10 -2.62 -8.95
C SER A 184 0.28 -3.80 -9.47
N GLN A 185 0.31 -4.87 -8.68
CA GLN A 185 -0.54 -6.04 -8.86
C GLN A 185 -1.32 -6.20 -7.56
N VAL A 186 -2.66 -6.17 -7.62
CA VAL A 186 -3.53 -6.39 -6.45
C VAL A 186 -3.52 -7.87 -6.14
N PHE A 187 -3.01 -8.22 -4.96
CA PHE A 187 -2.91 -9.58 -4.49
C PHE A 187 -4.28 -10.14 -4.10
N SER A 188 -4.84 -11.05 -4.91
CA SER A 188 -5.85 -12.02 -4.44
C SER A 188 -5.20 -13.33 -3.98
N TYR A 189 -4.02 -13.66 -4.52
CA TYR A 189 -3.22 -14.82 -4.09
C TYR A 189 -1.73 -14.52 -4.21
N ARG A 190 -0.95 -14.83 -3.16
CA ARG A 190 0.38 -15.50 -3.22
C ARG A 190 1.43 -14.95 -4.22
N ASN A 191 1.17 -15.03 -5.52
CA ASN A 191 2.19 -15.37 -6.51
C ASN A 191 2.28 -14.51 -7.78
N SER A 192 1.63 -13.36 -7.87
CA SER A 192 1.78 -12.43 -8.99
C SER A 192 2.90 -11.42 -8.70
N PHE A 193 4.10 -11.68 -9.23
CA PHE A 193 5.21 -10.74 -9.20
C PHE A 193 5.98 -10.83 -10.53
N ILE A 194 6.58 -9.73 -10.96
CA ILE A 194 7.23 -9.66 -12.27
C ILE A 194 8.64 -10.24 -12.20
N PRO A 195 8.94 -11.30 -12.96
CA PRO A 195 10.31 -11.80 -13.13
C PRO A 195 11.05 -10.93 -14.16
N ILE A 196 11.77 -9.92 -13.67
CA ILE A 196 12.58 -9.01 -14.51
C ILE A 196 13.69 -9.75 -15.26
N CYS A 197 14.06 -10.94 -14.80
CA CYS A 197 14.96 -11.85 -15.52
C CYS A 197 14.65 -12.05 -17.00
N LYS A 198 13.38 -11.91 -17.41
CA LYS A 198 12.94 -12.13 -18.80
C LYS A 198 12.88 -10.85 -19.64
N LEU A 199 13.11 -9.68 -19.04
CA LEU A 199 13.00 -8.39 -19.73
C LEU A 199 14.27 -8.08 -20.53
N PRO A 200 14.16 -7.81 -21.86
CA PRO A 200 15.28 -7.40 -22.69
C PRO A 200 16.01 -6.18 -22.09
N LYS A 201 17.34 -6.15 -22.16
CA LYS A 201 18.12 -5.00 -21.68
C LYS A 201 17.79 -3.72 -22.44
N THR A 202 17.41 -3.84 -23.71
CA THR A 202 17.10 -2.73 -24.62
C THR A 202 15.81 -1.99 -24.28
N CYS A 203 14.92 -2.56 -23.46
CA CYS A 203 13.62 -1.96 -23.13
C CYS A 203 13.73 -0.65 -22.32
N PHE A 204 14.91 -0.29 -21.84
CA PHE A 204 15.07 0.76 -20.83
C PHE A 204 16.06 1.87 -21.22
N THR A 205 16.87 1.65 -22.25
CA THR A 205 18.03 2.51 -22.60
C THR A 205 17.67 3.96 -22.96
N TYR A 206 16.40 4.25 -23.28
CA TYR A 206 15.91 5.58 -23.65
C TYR A 206 14.78 6.07 -22.75
N SER A 207 14.63 5.47 -21.57
CA SER A 207 13.55 5.80 -20.67
C SER A 207 13.75 7.19 -20.05
N THR A 208 12.72 8.04 -20.14
CA THR A 208 12.63 9.32 -19.41
C THR A 208 12.16 9.15 -17.96
N LEU A 209 12.05 7.90 -17.50
CA LEU A 209 11.47 7.55 -16.21
C LEU A 209 12.35 8.03 -15.05
N ILE A 210 11.74 8.89 -14.22
CA ILE A 210 12.36 9.49 -13.03
C ILE A 210 11.90 8.75 -11.77
N GLU A 211 10.64 8.26 -11.75
CA GLU A 211 10.04 7.56 -10.63
C GLU A 211 9.43 6.21 -11.06
N LEU A 212 9.83 5.13 -10.39
CA LEU A 212 9.30 3.79 -10.59
C LEU A 212 8.81 3.20 -9.27
N LYS A 213 7.56 2.77 -9.22
CA LYS A 213 7.01 1.88 -8.20
C LYS A 213 6.63 0.55 -8.84
N ILE A 214 7.14 -0.57 -8.32
CA ILE A 214 6.96 -1.88 -8.94
C ILE A 214 7.00 -3.03 -7.94
N ASN A 215 6.19 -4.06 -8.18
CA ASN A 215 6.24 -5.32 -7.45
C ASN A 215 7.14 -6.32 -8.21
N VAL A 216 8.15 -6.87 -7.54
CA VAL A 216 9.13 -7.80 -8.15
C VAL A 216 9.22 -9.11 -7.40
N ALA A 217 9.54 -10.19 -8.12
CA ALA A 217 9.49 -11.53 -7.53
C ALA A 217 10.62 -11.76 -6.52
N THR A 218 11.83 -11.25 -6.82
CA THR A 218 13.05 -11.53 -6.06
C THR A 218 13.94 -10.28 -5.92
N VAL A 219 14.88 -10.29 -4.96
CA VAL A 219 15.94 -9.25 -4.88
C VAL A 219 16.83 -9.24 -6.12
N ASN A 220 17.06 -10.39 -6.73
CA ASN A 220 17.82 -10.45 -7.98
C ASN A 220 17.12 -9.69 -9.11
N ASP A 221 15.79 -9.71 -9.15
CA ASP A 221 15.02 -8.89 -10.09
C ASP A 221 15.16 -7.39 -9.79
N CYS A 222 15.17 -6.99 -8.51
CA CYS A 222 15.50 -5.62 -8.07
C CYS A 222 16.90 -5.20 -8.56
N LEU A 223 17.93 -6.00 -8.29
CA LEU A 223 19.31 -5.74 -8.73
C LEU A 223 19.42 -5.63 -10.26
N ARG A 224 18.61 -6.41 -11.00
CA ARG A 224 18.59 -6.35 -12.47
C ARG A 224 17.93 -5.09 -13.00
N LEU A 225 16.90 -4.56 -12.35
CA LEU A 225 16.34 -3.23 -12.67
C LEU A 225 17.39 -2.15 -12.48
N LEU A 226 18.17 -2.24 -11.40
CA LEU A 226 19.18 -1.27 -11.03
C LEU A 226 20.48 -1.37 -11.86
N ASN A 227 20.63 -2.36 -12.74
CA ASN A 227 21.86 -2.53 -13.50
C ASN A 227 21.89 -1.65 -14.78
N ARG A 228 22.01 -0.33 -14.62
CA ARG A 228 22.08 0.69 -15.69
C ARG A 228 20.99 0.58 -16.75
N ARG A 229 19.78 0.18 -16.35
CA ARG A 229 18.63 0.17 -17.25
C ARG A 229 18.00 1.55 -17.32
N PHE A 230 18.03 2.32 -16.23
CA PHE A 230 17.41 3.64 -16.16
C PHE A 230 18.43 4.69 -15.72
N ASP A 231 18.91 5.51 -16.66
CA ASP A 231 19.90 6.54 -16.36
C ASP A 231 19.31 7.74 -15.61
N SER A 232 18.02 8.04 -15.85
CA SER A 232 17.29 9.17 -15.26
C SER A 232 16.56 8.83 -13.96
N LEU A 233 16.52 7.55 -13.57
CA LEU A 233 15.76 7.11 -12.40
C LEU A 233 16.37 7.69 -11.13
N SER A 234 15.57 8.46 -10.39
CA SER A 234 15.97 9.08 -9.13
C SER A 234 15.18 8.56 -7.94
N LYS A 235 13.97 8.04 -8.16
CA LYS A 235 13.08 7.49 -7.13
C LYS A 235 12.66 6.07 -7.49
N LEU A 236 12.90 5.13 -6.59
CA LEU A 236 12.52 3.74 -6.78
C LEU A 236 11.83 3.17 -5.55
N THR A 237 10.62 2.67 -5.72
CA THR A 237 9.86 1.93 -4.70
C THR A 237 9.67 0.50 -5.18
N ILE A 238 10.13 -0.46 -4.40
CA ILE A 238 10.03 -1.88 -4.74
C ILE A 238 9.35 -2.61 -3.62
N ASN A 239 8.34 -3.39 -3.98
CA ASN A 239 7.83 -4.44 -3.12
C ASN A 239 8.33 -5.80 -3.62
N VAL A 240 9.11 -6.49 -2.82
CA VAL A 240 9.65 -7.80 -3.13
C VAL A 240 8.81 -8.86 -2.43
N ARG A 241 8.55 -9.96 -3.14
CA ARG A 241 7.95 -11.11 -2.49
C ARG A 241 8.97 -11.91 -1.70
N ASN A 242 9.89 -12.52 -2.42
CA ASN A 242 10.64 -13.66 -1.95
C ASN A 242 12.13 -13.37 -2.07
N ILE A 243 12.80 -13.27 -0.94
CA ILE A 243 14.24 -13.14 -0.87
C ILE A 243 14.80 -14.50 -0.46
N LYS A 244 14.58 -15.49 -1.34
CA LYS A 244 15.20 -16.81 -1.22
C LYS A 244 16.55 -16.83 -1.92
N TYR A 245 17.47 -17.57 -1.32
CA TYR A 245 18.82 -17.79 -1.80
C TYR A 245 18.82 -18.33 -3.24
N GLU A 246 19.24 -17.49 -4.20
CA GLU A 246 19.61 -17.92 -5.54
C GLU A 246 21.15 -17.92 -5.63
N ARG A 247 21.77 -19.11 -5.74
CA ARG A 247 23.24 -19.30 -5.81
C ARG A 247 23.98 -18.43 -6.84
N LYS A 248 23.27 -17.83 -7.81
CA LYS A 248 23.87 -16.97 -8.83
C LYS A 248 23.97 -15.54 -8.32
N GLN A 249 25.03 -15.26 -7.57
CA GLN A 249 25.38 -13.89 -7.18
C GLN A 249 25.45 -13.01 -8.44
N ILE A 250 24.64 -11.96 -8.47
CA ILE A 250 24.81 -10.91 -9.47
C ILE A 250 26.13 -10.21 -9.15
N ASN A 251 27.01 -10.16 -10.14
CA ASN A 251 28.35 -9.59 -10.03
C ASN A 251 28.31 -8.20 -9.37
N ASN A 252 28.95 -8.08 -8.20
CA ASN A 252 28.99 -6.86 -7.37
C ASN A 252 29.57 -5.63 -8.09
N LYS A 253 30.16 -5.82 -9.28
CA LYS A 253 30.74 -4.75 -10.12
C LYS A 253 29.70 -3.90 -10.88
N THR A 254 28.41 -4.17 -10.74
CA THR A 254 27.38 -3.40 -11.45
C THR A 254 27.30 -1.97 -10.87
N LYS A 255 27.33 -0.94 -11.72
CA LYS A 255 27.18 0.45 -11.26
C LYS A 255 25.68 0.74 -11.15
N LEU A 256 25.22 1.09 -9.95
CA LEU A 256 23.82 1.44 -9.69
C LEU A 256 23.49 2.85 -10.24
N PRO A 257 22.21 3.13 -10.56
CA PRO A 257 21.74 4.49 -10.83
C PRO A 257 21.98 5.39 -9.62
N LYS A 258 22.09 6.69 -9.89
CA LYS A 258 22.20 7.72 -8.84
C LYS A 258 20.80 8.00 -8.26
N LEU A 259 20.29 7.05 -7.50
CA LEU A 259 19.04 7.22 -6.77
C LEU A 259 19.21 8.26 -5.66
N LYS A 260 18.19 9.10 -5.51
CA LYS A 260 18.00 9.98 -4.36
C LYS A 260 17.02 9.39 -3.36
N TYR A 261 16.04 8.60 -3.84
CA TYR A 261 15.04 7.94 -3.01
C TYR A 261 15.01 6.44 -3.32
N PHE A 262 15.04 5.62 -2.28
CA PHE A 262 14.83 4.18 -2.38
C PHE A 262 13.89 3.68 -1.28
N SER A 263 12.88 2.91 -1.67
CA SER A 263 11.98 2.22 -0.75
C SER A 263 11.94 0.74 -1.08
N LEU A 264 12.13 -0.09 -0.07
CA LEU A 264 12.07 -1.55 -0.18
C LEU A 264 11.12 -2.13 0.86
N ALA A 265 10.05 -2.77 0.40
CA ALA A 265 9.16 -3.56 1.24
C ALA A 265 9.27 -5.05 0.89
N SER A 266 9.27 -5.93 1.89
CA SER A 266 9.20 -7.37 1.71
C SER A 266 7.88 -7.92 2.22
N PHE A 267 7.25 -8.80 1.45
CA PHE A 267 6.02 -9.49 1.86
C PHE A 267 6.26 -10.86 2.50
N ASP A 268 7.33 -11.57 2.11
CA ASP A 268 7.76 -12.81 2.76
C ASP A 268 9.03 -12.57 3.59
N MET A 269 9.36 -13.53 4.46
CA MET A 269 10.59 -13.53 5.25
C MET A 269 11.82 -13.55 4.36
N ILE A 270 12.76 -12.67 4.66
CA ILE A 270 14.05 -12.52 4.00
C ILE A 270 15.05 -13.45 4.66
N GLN A 271 15.64 -14.36 3.88
CA GLN A 271 16.77 -15.17 4.34
C GLN A 271 18.07 -14.53 3.85
N ASN A 272 19.12 -14.56 4.69
CA ASN A 272 20.45 -13.99 4.37
C ASN A 272 20.40 -12.48 4.10
N PHE A 273 19.81 -11.72 5.02
CA PHE A 273 19.78 -10.24 4.97
C PHE A 273 21.18 -9.64 4.73
N ASP A 274 22.20 -10.17 5.41
CA ASP A 274 23.59 -9.74 5.31
C ASP A 274 24.22 -9.94 3.92
N ASP A 275 23.81 -10.98 3.20
CA ASP A 275 24.39 -11.32 1.90
C ASP A 275 23.80 -10.50 0.74
N TYR A 276 22.56 -10.02 0.89
CA TYR A 276 21.80 -9.44 -0.23
C TYR A 276 21.35 -8.00 0.00
N ILE A 277 20.81 -7.70 1.18
CA ILE A 277 20.24 -6.39 1.46
C ILE A 277 21.35 -5.41 1.81
N ILE A 278 22.23 -5.77 2.75
CA ILE A 278 23.33 -4.89 3.16
C ILE A 278 24.23 -4.51 1.97
N PRO A 279 24.75 -5.43 1.13
CA PRO A 279 25.62 -5.07 0.01
C PRO A 279 24.91 -4.25 -1.06
N LEU A 280 23.60 -4.44 -1.24
CA LEU A 280 22.79 -3.61 -2.12
C LEU A 280 22.71 -2.18 -1.61
N LEU A 281 22.32 -2.01 -0.34
CA LEU A 281 22.15 -0.69 0.27
C LEU A 281 23.49 0.08 0.31
N ARG A 282 24.59 -0.58 0.68
CA ARG A 282 25.95 0.02 0.68
C ARG A 282 26.37 0.63 -0.66
N ARG A 283 25.80 0.16 -1.77
CA ARG A 283 26.12 0.68 -3.11
C ARG A 283 25.30 1.92 -3.48
N MET A 284 24.27 2.26 -2.70
CA MET A 284 23.40 3.41 -2.91
C MET A 284 23.85 4.64 -2.11
N ILE A 285 25.14 4.97 -2.20
CA ILE A 285 25.80 6.02 -1.38
C ILE A 285 25.26 7.45 -1.56
N ASN A 286 24.46 7.70 -2.60
CA ASN A 286 23.91 9.02 -2.92
C ASN A 286 22.44 9.17 -2.48
N LEU A 287 21.89 8.23 -1.72
CA LEU A 287 20.52 8.34 -1.24
C LEU A 287 20.39 9.53 -0.30
N GLU A 288 19.33 10.29 -0.52
CA GLU A 288 18.83 11.34 0.37
C GLU A 288 17.73 10.75 1.27
N GLU A 289 16.86 9.89 0.73
CA GLU A 289 15.78 9.22 1.48
C GLU A 289 15.84 7.68 1.31
N LEU A 290 15.74 6.97 2.44
CA LEU A 290 15.67 5.50 2.48
C LEU A 290 14.47 5.06 3.33
N ILE A 291 13.64 4.16 2.77
CA ILE A 291 12.50 3.55 3.47
C ILE A 291 12.59 2.02 3.40
N LEU A 292 12.54 1.35 4.56
CA LEU A 292 12.66 -0.11 4.65
C LEU A 292 11.50 -0.74 5.43
N PHE A 293 10.75 -1.64 4.82
CA PHE A 293 9.71 -2.45 5.47
C PHE A 293 10.04 -3.93 5.28
N LEU A 294 10.77 -4.53 6.22
CA LEU A 294 11.39 -5.85 6.03
C LEU A 294 10.92 -6.83 7.11
N SER A 295 10.75 -8.08 6.72
CA SER A 295 10.62 -9.21 7.65
C SER A 295 11.79 -10.15 7.39
N VAL A 296 12.62 -10.44 8.38
CA VAL A 296 13.91 -11.13 8.23
C VAL A 296 13.93 -12.41 9.07
N GLU A 297 14.42 -13.51 8.49
CA GLU A 297 14.66 -14.77 9.18
C GLU A 297 16.17 -14.95 9.39
N ARG A 298 16.57 -15.20 10.65
CA ARG A 298 17.96 -15.37 11.07
C ARG A 298 18.17 -16.67 11.82
N VAL A 299 19.36 -17.25 11.66
CA VAL A 299 19.77 -18.53 12.28
C VAL A 299 20.93 -18.33 13.26
N ASP A 300 21.54 -17.14 13.29
CA ASP A 300 22.80 -16.80 13.95
C ASP A 300 22.63 -16.11 15.32
N SER A 301 21.44 -16.14 15.92
CA SER A 301 21.21 -15.67 17.30
C SER A 301 21.33 -14.20 17.57
N THR A 302 21.28 -13.39 16.53
CA THR A 302 21.31 -11.94 16.64
C THR A 302 20.01 -11.34 16.11
N VAL A 303 19.42 -10.44 16.88
CA VAL A 303 18.38 -9.53 16.37
C VAL A 303 19.06 -8.38 15.64
N ILE A 304 18.35 -7.75 14.69
CA ILE A 304 18.87 -6.56 14.02
C ILE A 304 18.76 -5.37 14.99
N ASP A 305 19.89 -4.78 15.37
CA ASP A 305 20.01 -3.64 16.28
C ASP A 305 20.55 -2.36 15.58
N ASP A 306 20.84 -1.31 16.35
CA ASP A 306 21.41 -0.07 15.78
C ASP A 306 22.82 -0.29 15.24
N ILE A 307 23.65 -1.09 15.91
CA ILE A 307 25.05 -1.31 15.53
C ILE A 307 25.06 -1.92 14.13
N GLU A 308 24.23 -2.93 13.91
CA GLU A 308 24.11 -3.57 12.61
C GLU A 308 23.59 -2.60 11.55
N LEU A 309 22.50 -1.88 11.79
CA LEU A 309 21.95 -0.95 10.79
C LEU A 309 22.90 0.22 10.52
N TYR A 310 23.50 0.79 11.56
CA TYR A 310 24.38 1.94 11.46
C TYR A 310 25.72 1.59 10.82
N ASP A 311 26.46 0.64 11.41
CA ASP A 311 27.80 0.30 10.96
C ASP A 311 27.78 -0.41 9.61
N GLN A 312 26.71 -1.18 9.33
CA GLN A 312 26.64 -1.91 8.07
C GLN A 312 25.99 -1.13 6.93
N VAL A 313 25.03 -0.25 7.20
CA VAL A 313 24.27 0.43 6.15
C VAL A 313 24.51 1.93 6.17
N LEU A 314 24.20 2.59 7.28
CA LEU A 314 24.03 4.04 7.32
C LEU A 314 25.36 4.81 7.29
N VAL A 315 26.43 4.28 7.87
CA VAL A 315 27.77 4.91 7.85
C VAL A 315 28.29 5.15 6.42
N HIS A 316 27.75 4.42 5.44
CA HIS A 316 28.11 4.54 4.04
C HIS A 316 27.22 5.53 3.25
N MET A 317 26.19 6.13 3.87
CA MET A 317 25.20 6.99 3.21
C MET A 317 25.30 8.44 3.70
N SER A 318 26.38 9.12 3.34
CA SER A 318 26.69 10.48 3.84
C SER A 318 25.70 11.57 3.44
N HIS A 319 24.77 11.31 2.51
CA HIS A 319 23.77 12.26 2.03
C HIS A 319 22.37 11.97 2.58
N LEU A 320 22.22 10.92 3.39
CA LEU A 320 20.93 10.47 3.87
C LEU A 320 20.37 11.48 4.88
N ASN A 321 19.27 12.13 4.53
CA ASN A 321 18.57 13.10 5.37
C ASN A 321 17.35 12.50 6.08
N LYS A 322 16.86 11.36 5.58
CA LYS A 322 15.67 10.71 6.10
C LYS A 322 15.78 9.21 5.97
N PHE A 323 15.67 8.55 7.11
CA PHE A 323 15.63 7.10 7.20
C PHE A 323 14.35 6.69 7.94
N VAL A 324 13.50 5.91 7.27
CA VAL A 324 12.28 5.34 7.85
C VAL A 324 12.39 3.84 7.76
N PHE A 325 12.13 3.12 8.85
CA PHE A 325 12.22 1.68 8.82
C PHE A 325 11.20 0.99 9.74
N SER A 326 10.89 -0.24 9.38
CA SER A 326 10.12 -1.19 10.16
C SER A 326 10.65 -2.57 9.80
N ILE A 327 11.40 -3.17 10.74
CA ILE A 327 12.14 -4.41 10.52
C ILE A 327 11.69 -5.41 11.56
N HIS A 328 10.98 -6.42 11.10
CA HIS A 328 10.63 -7.60 11.89
C HIS A 328 11.71 -8.67 11.69
N THR A 329 12.14 -9.34 12.76
CA THR A 329 13.15 -10.39 12.73
C THR A 329 12.68 -11.60 13.52
N ASP A 330 12.62 -12.77 12.87
CA ASP A 330 12.48 -14.07 13.51
C ASP A 330 13.86 -14.71 13.62
N VAL A 331 14.27 -15.05 14.84
CA VAL A 331 15.56 -15.67 15.10
C VAL A 331 15.35 -17.08 15.62
N PHE A 332 15.94 -18.06 14.93
CA PHE A 332 15.75 -19.49 15.17
C PHE A 332 16.98 -20.15 15.80
N PHE A 333 16.77 -20.93 16.87
CA PHE A 333 17.88 -21.51 17.65
C PHE A 333 17.82 -23.02 17.78
N GLU A 334 18.99 -23.66 17.69
CA GLU A 334 19.07 -25.11 17.78
C GLU A 334 19.31 -25.62 19.20
N ASN A 335 20.04 -24.89 20.05
CA ASN A 335 20.25 -25.17 21.48
C ASN A 335 21.08 -24.00 22.06
N ASN A 336 20.58 -23.25 23.05
CA ASN A 336 21.33 -22.50 24.09
C ASN A 336 20.44 -21.44 24.79
N GLU A 337 20.83 -21.07 26.02
CA GLU A 337 20.41 -19.81 26.66
C GLU A 337 20.89 -18.65 25.78
N ILE A 338 19.97 -17.82 25.32
CA ILE A 338 20.30 -16.66 24.50
C ILE A 338 20.05 -15.42 25.33
N ASP A 339 21.06 -14.57 25.36
CA ASP A 339 20.95 -13.22 25.87
C ASP A 339 20.17 -12.40 24.85
N VAL A 340 18.85 -12.45 24.98
CA VAL A 340 17.93 -11.69 24.13
C VAL A 340 17.88 -10.27 24.66
N PRO A 341 18.26 -9.25 23.87
CA PRO A 341 18.23 -7.87 24.35
C PRO A 341 16.80 -7.47 24.70
N SER A 342 16.66 -6.69 25.77
CA SER A 342 15.36 -6.15 26.14
C SER A 342 14.92 -5.06 25.15
N ASN A 343 13.62 -4.70 25.18
CA ASN A 343 13.12 -3.57 24.40
C ASN A 343 13.86 -2.27 24.69
N GLU A 344 14.20 -2.07 25.97
CA GLU A 344 14.94 -0.90 26.44
C GLU A 344 16.37 -0.92 25.91
N ASP A 345 17.04 -2.07 25.91
CA ASP A 345 18.39 -2.19 25.34
C ASP A 345 18.40 -1.81 23.86
N ILE A 346 17.45 -2.34 23.07
CA ILE A 346 17.33 -1.99 21.65
C ILE A 346 17.02 -0.50 21.49
N GLN A 347 16.02 0.05 22.19
CA GLN A 347 15.67 1.47 22.04
C GLN A 347 16.83 2.39 22.44
N ASN A 348 17.53 2.07 23.53
CA ASN A 348 18.68 2.83 24.01
C ASN A 348 19.84 2.80 23.03
N SER A 349 19.97 1.73 22.26
CA SER A 349 21.01 1.61 21.24
C SER A 349 20.84 2.63 20.10
N PHE A 350 19.60 3.08 19.82
CA PHE A 350 19.33 4.15 18.86
C PHE A 350 19.42 5.58 19.44
N ILE A 351 19.56 5.75 20.77
CA ILE A 351 19.63 7.08 21.39
C ILE A 351 20.90 7.83 20.93
N GLY A 352 20.73 9.11 20.61
CA GLY A 352 21.85 9.98 20.19
C GLY A 352 22.28 9.76 18.73
N ARG A 353 21.60 8.87 18.00
CA ARG A 353 21.73 8.77 16.55
C ARG A 353 20.84 9.81 15.85
N GLU A 354 21.24 10.26 14.67
CA GLU A 354 20.51 11.30 13.90
C GLU A 354 19.16 10.83 13.31
N TYR A 355 18.68 9.62 13.65
CA TYR A 355 17.60 8.92 12.94
C TYR A 355 16.21 9.02 13.62
N GLY A 356 16.09 9.87 14.64
CA GLY A 356 14.84 10.07 15.37
C GLY A 356 14.58 9.01 16.44
N GLU A 357 13.40 9.08 17.05
CA GLU A 357 12.98 8.11 18.07
C GLU A 357 12.66 6.74 17.44
N VAL A 358 12.91 5.66 18.18
CA VAL A 358 12.70 4.29 17.72
C VAL A 358 11.82 3.55 18.71
N GLY A 359 10.88 2.77 18.20
CA GLY A 359 10.13 1.78 18.97
C GLY A 359 10.72 0.38 18.74
N SER A 360 10.64 -0.46 19.78
CA SER A 360 11.09 -1.85 19.72
C SER A 360 10.13 -2.77 20.45
N TYR A 361 9.98 -3.99 19.94
CA TYR A 361 9.25 -5.06 20.56
C TYR A 361 9.94 -6.41 20.34
N VAL A 362 10.42 -7.01 21.43
CA VAL A 362 11.11 -8.29 21.50
C VAL A 362 10.29 -9.21 22.39
N HIS A 363 10.00 -10.41 21.89
CA HIS A 363 9.33 -11.44 22.65
C HIS A 363 9.79 -12.83 22.25
N LEU A 364 9.78 -13.72 23.22
CA LEU A 364 9.91 -15.16 22.99
C LEU A 364 8.53 -15.68 22.58
N ASP A 365 8.43 -16.32 21.42
CA ASP A 365 7.25 -17.06 21.03
C ASP A 365 7.47 -18.56 21.30
N PRO A 366 6.99 -19.09 22.44
CA PRO A 366 7.11 -20.52 22.74
C PRO A 366 6.17 -21.39 21.87
N SER A 367 5.37 -20.78 20.97
CA SER A 367 4.22 -21.42 20.34
C SER A 367 4.34 -21.74 18.84
N THR A 368 5.51 -21.62 18.22
CA THR A 368 5.72 -22.10 16.84
C THR A 368 5.77 -23.64 16.76
N ILE A 369 4.61 -24.26 17.00
CA ILE A 369 4.27 -25.63 16.63
C ILE A 369 4.01 -25.60 15.12
N THR A 370 5.08 -25.56 14.32
CA THR A 370 4.94 -26.02 12.94
C THR A 370 4.97 -27.55 12.99
N GLY A 371 4.01 -28.21 12.33
CA GLY A 371 3.78 -29.67 12.42
C GLY A 371 4.90 -30.57 11.88
N PHE A 372 6.13 -30.07 11.79
CA PHE A 372 7.33 -30.79 11.40
C PHE A 372 8.46 -30.49 12.40
N LYS A 373 8.68 -31.43 13.33
CA LYS A 373 9.74 -31.49 14.35
C LYS A 373 9.59 -30.52 15.55
N GLN A 374 9.94 -31.05 16.72
CA GLN A 374 9.86 -30.38 18.02
C GLN A 374 10.59 -29.02 18.01
N SER A 375 9.96 -28.09 18.72
CA SER A 375 10.11 -26.63 18.73
C SER A 375 11.53 -26.14 18.97
N LYS A 376 12.09 -25.44 17.97
CA LYS A 376 13.11 -24.43 18.22
C LYS A 376 12.41 -23.24 18.89
N ASP A 377 12.98 -22.72 19.97
CA ASP A 377 12.55 -21.43 20.51
C ASP A 377 12.80 -20.37 19.43
N VAL A 378 11.78 -19.55 19.16
CA VAL A 378 11.87 -18.43 18.21
C VAL A 378 11.80 -17.14 19.02
N VAL A 379 12.84 -16.31 18.86
CA VAL A 379 12.80 -14.93 19.32
C VAL A 379 12.29 -14.09 18.18
N MET A 380 11.21 -13.36 18.43
CA MET A 380 10.63 -12.42 17.50
C MET A 380 10.92 -11.00 17.96
N SER A 381 11.61 -10.24 17.12
CA SER A 381 11.91 -8.83 17.32
C SER A 381 11.22 -7.96 16.26
N HIS A 382 10.82 -6.76 16.61
CA HIS A 382 10.32 -5.74 15.69
C HIS A 382 10.84 -4.38 16.11
N VAL A 383 11.66 -3.77 15.26
CA VAL A 383 12.26 -2.45 15.49
C VAL A 383 11.79 -1.48 14.41
N TYR A 384 11.43 -0.25 14.78
CA TYR A 384 10.84 0.71 13.84
C TYR A 384 11.05 2.19 14.20
N SER A 385 11.15 3.04 13.17
CA SER A 385 11.30 4.49 13.31
C SER A 385 10.01 5.21 13.70
N LEU A 386 10.14 6.32 14.43
CA LEU A 386 9.05 7.21 14.84
C LEU A 386 9.17 8.63 14.23
N PRO A 387 8.05 9.25 13.81
CA PRO A 387 6.69 8.71 13.81
C PRO A 387 6.54 7.56 12.80
N TYR A 388 5.83 6.52 13.20
CA TYR A 388 5.68 5.31 12.39
C TYR A 388 4.85 5.59 11.13
N GLN A 389 5.40 5.27 9.96
CA GLN A 389 4.73 5.41 8.67
C GLN A 389 4.17 4.06 8.24
N PHE A 390 2.86 3.85 8.45
CA PHE A 390 2.21 2.59 8.06
C PHE A 390 2.09 2.47 6.53
N GLU A 391 2.83 1.55 5.92
CA GLU A 391 2.44 0.97 4.61
C GLU A 391 1.68 -0.35 4.78
N SER A 392 1.95 -1.10 5.85
CA SER A 392 1.21 -2.30 6.22
C SER A 392 1.17 -2.48 7.74
N PHE A 393 0.18 -3.22 8.23
CA PHE A 393 0.02 -3.60 9.64
C PHE A 393 0.55 -5.01 9.93
N LEU A 394 1.37 -5.56 9.03
CA LEU A 394 1.92 -6.91 9.20
C LEU A 394 2.80 -6.96 10.46
N HIS A 395 2.67 -8.05 11.22
CA HIS A 395 3.43 -8.34 12.43
C HIS A 395 3.19 -7.41 13.63
N LEU A 396 2.21 -6.52 13.56
CA LEU A 396 1.77 -5.75 14.73
C LEU A 396 0.92 -6.63 15.64
N ASN A 397 1.27 -6.68 16.91
CA ASN A 397 0.50 -7.37 17.94
C ASN A 397 0.04 -6.39 19.04
N SER A 398 -0.66 -6.92 20.03
CA SER A 398 -1.25 -6.15 21.14
C SER A 398 -0.22 -5.46 22.04
N SER A 399 1.07 -5.71 21.84
CA SER A 399 2.15 -5.07 22.61
C SER A 399 2.60 -3.73 22.05
N PHE A 400 2.04 -3.30 20.91
CA PHE A 400 2.18 -1.95 20.37
C PHE A 400 1.39 -0.95 21.25
N GLN A 401 1.90 -0.62 22.43
CA GLN A 401 1.23 0.24 23.42
C GLN A 401 1.58 1.73 23.22
N ASP A 402 0.68 2.61 23.68
CA ASP A 402 0.84 4.06 23.86
C ASP A 402 1.11 4.96 22.63
N MET A 403 1.23 4.41 21.42
CA MET A 403 1.10 5.20 20.20
C MET A 403 -0.38 5.46 19.92
N ALA A 404 -0.93 6.55 20.46
CA ALA A 404 -2.17 7.11 19.94
C ALA A 404 -1.99 7.26 18.41
N TYR A 405 -2.66 6.40 17.62
CA TYR A 405 -2.53 6.32 16.17
C TYR A 405 -2.73 7.71 15.54
N LYS A 406 -1.65 8.47 15.40
CA LYS A 406 -1.62 9.71 14.63
C LYS A 406 -1.42 9.27 13.18
N CYS A 407 -2.46 8.63 12.64
CA CYS A 407 -2.51 8.23 11.25
C CYS A 407 -2.33 9.50 10.40
N CYS A 408 -1.18 9.63 9.73
CA CYS A 408 -0.95 10.70 8.75
C CYS A 408 -1.74 10.48 7.44
N SER A 409 -2.53 9.41 7.35
CA SER A 409 -3.67 9.33 6.44
C SER A 409 -4.96 9.55 7.22
N THR A 410 -5.73 10.54 6.81
CA THR A 410 -6.95 11.04 7.48
C THR A 410 -8.15 10.09 7.44
N ASP A 411 -7.95 8.78 7.30
CA ASP A 411 -9.04 7.81 7.25
C ASP A 411 -9.08 7.00 8.56
N ARG A 412 -10.01 7.37 9.44
CA ARG A 412 -10.25 6.80 10.79
C ARG A 412 -10.76 5.34 10.78
N GLU A 413 -10.85 4.69 9.63
CA GLU A 413 -11.55 3.40 9.47
C GLU A 413 -10.64 2.17 9.69
N THR A 414 -9.32 2.35 9.78
CA THR A 414 -8.33 1.26 9.89
C THR A 414 -8.20 0.68 11.31
N LEU A 415 -8.69 1.38 12.34
CA LEU A 415 -8.73 0.89 13.74
C LEU A 415 -9.66 -0.34 13.91
N TYR A 416 -10.55 -0.60 12.94
CA TYR A 416 -11.43 -1.77 12.95
C TYR A 416 -10.73 -3.08 12.60
N GLY A 417 -9.56 -3.06 11.95
CA GLY A 417 -8.87 -4.27 11.50
C GLY A 417 -8.36 -5.12 12.66
N THR A 418 -7.64 -4.52 13.60
CA THR A 418 -7.15 -5.16 14.83
C THR A 418 -8.29 -5.61 15.74
N PHE A 419 -9.39 -4.84 15.81
CA PHE A 419 -10.59 -5.23 16.55
C PHE A 419 -11.26 -6.50 15.97
N ILE A 420 -11.23 -6.68 14.65
CA ILE A 420 -11.81 -7.86 13.99
C ILE A 420 -10.91 -9.09 14.15
N ASP A 421 -9.58 -8.94 14.09
CA ASP A 421 -8.65 -10.04 14.31
C ASP A 421 -8.70 -10.57 15.75
N GLU A 422 -8.85 -9.69 16.75
CA GLU A 422 -9.13 -10.10 18.13
C GLU A 422 -10.50 -10.78 18.27
N VAL A 423 -11.55 -10.30 17.60
CA VAL A 423 -12.89 -10.91 17.63
C VAL A 423 -12.93 -12.27 16.91
N ILE A 424 -12.17 -12.45 15.84
CA ILE A 424 -12.04 -13.71 15.09
C ILE A 424 -11.22 -14.72 15.89
N ASN A 425 -10.08 -14.31 16.45
CA ASN A 425 -9.29 -15.16 17.34
C ASN A 425 -10.07 -15.54 18.62
N MET A 426 -10.86 -14.62 19.18
CA MET A 426 -11.75 -14.90 20.30
C MET A 426 -12.90 -15.85 19.93
N ARG A 427 -13.43 -15.79 18.69
CA ARG A 427 -14.43 -16.75 18.20
C ARG A 427 -13.89 -18.17 18.08
N CYS A 428 -12.60 -18.34 17.75
CA CYS A 428 -11.94 -19.63 17.73
C CYS A 428 -11.73 -20.19 19.15
N LEU A 429 -11.42 -19.33 20.13
CA LEU A 429 -11.31 -19.68 21.57
C LEU A 429 -12.66 -19.99 22.27
N MET A 430 -13.78 -19.53 21.71
CA MET A 430 -15.12 -19.73 22.26
C MET A 430 -15.72 -21.12 21.93
N ARG A 431 -15.05 -21.94 21.11
CA ARG A 431 -15.41 -23.34 20.92
C ARG A 431 -14.77 -24.21 22.01
N GLY A 432 -15.28 -24.11 23.24
CA GLY A 432 -14.95 -25.06 24.31
C GLY A 432 -14.71 -24.49 25.71
N THR A 433 -14.93 -23.21 25.96
CA THR A 433 -14.59 -22.58 27.25
C THR A 433 -15.79 -22.41 28.19
N SER A 434 -15.52 -22.43 29.50
CA SER A 434 -16.53 -22.40 30.57
C SER A 434 -17.12 -20.99 30.78
N LYS A 435 -18.32 -20.95 31.38
CA LYS A 435 -19.15 -19.76 31.58
C LYS A 435 -18.46 -18.61 32.35
N SER A 436 -17.46 -18.90 33.18
CA SER A 436 -16.69 -17.92 33.95
C SER A 436 -15.64 -17.18 33.09
N SER A 437 -15.07 -17.84 32.09
CA SER A 437 -14.13 -17.22 31.13
C SER A 437 -14.85 -16.24 30.20
N CYS A 438 -16.10 -16.53 29.81
CA CYS A 438 -16.92 -15.60 29.03
C CYS A 438 -17.20 -14.28 29.76
N ARG A 439 -17.27 -14.29 31.10
CA ARG A 439 -17.59 -13.10 31.90
C ARG A 439 -16.42 -12.12 31.97
N ARG A 440 -15.19 -12.61 32.17
CA ARG A 440 -13.97 -11.79 32.11
C ARG A 440 -13.72 -11.17 30.73
N ILE A 441 -14.11 -11.85 29.66
CA ILE A 441 -14.01 -11.36 28.28
C ILE A 441 -15.01 -10.22 28.04
N ILE A 442 -16.24 -10.35 28.53
CA ILE A 442 -17.26 -9.30 28.46
C ILE A 442 -16.82 -8.04 29.24
N ASP A 443 -16.17 -8.20 30.39
CA ASP A 443 -15.68 -7.07 31.18
C ASP A 443 -14.51 -6.33 30.47
N LYS A 444 -13.63 -7.05 29.77
CA LYS A 444 -12.60 -6.44 28.89
C LYS A 444 -13.20 -5.71 27.69
N MET A 445 -14.24 -6.25 27.06
CA MET A 445 -14.94 -5.56 25.96
C MET A 445 -15.65 -4.29 26.42
N ASN A 446 -16.15 -4.25 27.66
CA ASN A 446 -16.78 -3.06 28.24
C ASN A 446 -15.76 -1.95 28.56
N LEU A 447 -14.55 -2.31 29.02
CA LEU A 447 -13.45 -1.36 29.24
C LEU A 447 -12.96 -0.74 27.92
N ILE A 448 -12.86 -1.54 26.85
CA ILE A 448 -12.46 -1.06 25.52
C ILE A 448 -13.56 -0.17 24.90
N GLY A 449 -14.83 -0.52 25.12
CA GLY A 449 -15.98 0.28 24.66
C GLY A 449 -16.12 1.65 25.34
N GLN A 450 -15.49 1.87 26.50
CA GLN A 450 -15.43 3.18 27.16
C GLN A 450 -14.31 4.08 26.60
N ALA A 451 -13.30 3.50 25.92
CA ALA A 451 -12.20 4.23 25.30
C ALA A 451 -12.56 4.80 23.90
N VAL A 452 -13.68 4.38 23.32
CA VAL A 452 -14.19 4.85 22.02
C VAL A 452 -15.44 5.70 22.26
N ASP A 453 -15.42 6.93 21.74
CA ASP A 453 -16.42 8.01 21.89
C ASP A 453 -17.81 7.58 22.47
N PRO A 454 -18.21 8.12 23.65
CA PRO A 454 -19.46 7.76 24.34
C PRO A 454 -20.74 7.86 23.50
N LYS A 455 -20.75 8.63 22.41
CA LYS A 455 -21.93 8.77 21.54
C LYS A 455 -22.36 7.47 20.84
N TYR A 456 -21.44 6.53 20.59
CA TYR A 456 -21.75 5.27 19.90
C TYR A 456 -22.19 4.15 20.84
N PHE A 457 -21.93 4.30 22.15
CA PHE A 457 -22.39 3.37 23.19
C PHE A 457 -23.92 3.23 23.21
N ASN A 458 -24.62 4.35 23.00
CA ASN A 458 -26.08 4.38 23.00
C ASN A 458 -26.69 3.63 21.79
N ILE A 459 -26.07 3.71 20.61
CA ILE A 459 -26.55 3.06 19.38
C ILE A 459 -26.44 1.52 19.51
N LEU A 460 -25.32 1.03 20.06
CA LEU A 460 -25.13 -0.41 20.29
C LEU A 460 -26.03 -0.94 21.42
N SER A 461 -26.33 -0.12 22.43
CA SER A 461 -27.27 -0.48 23.50
C SER A 461 -28.71 -0.65 23.01
N ASP A 462 -29.13 0.14 22.02
CA ASP A 462 -30.48 0.07 21.42
C ASP A 462 -30.66 -1.13 20.47
N ILE A 463 -29.60 -1.52 19.75
CA ILE A 463 -29.58 -2.75 18.95
C ILE A 463 -29.70 -3.99 19.87
N ARG A 464 -29.13 -3.92 21.09
CA ARG A 464 -29.23 -4.97 22.11
C ARG A 464 -30.66 -5.14 22.64
N ARG A 465 -31.39 -4.05 22.89
CA ARG A 465 -32.80 -4.11 23.34
C ARG A 465 -33.75 -4.70 22.31
N LYS A 466 -33.48 -4.52 21.01
CA LYS A 466 -34.36 -5.04 19.93
C LYS A 466 -34.13 -6.51 19.60
N LYS A 467 -32.96 -7.09 19.89
CA LYS A 467 -32.65 -8.51 19.60
C LYS A 467 -32.97 -9.50 20.74
N TRP A 468 -33.28 -9.03 21.95
CA TRP A 468 -33.65 -9.89 23.08
C TRP A 468 -35.18 -10.07 23.27
N LYS A 469 -35.99 -9.62 22.31
CA LYS A 469 -37.44 -9.85 22.26
C LYS A 469 -37.89 -10.70 21.06
N LYS A 470 -37.02 -11.53 20.50
CA LYS A 470 -37.39 -12.61 19.58
C LYS A 470 -36.75 -13.91 20.00
#